data_AF-A0A957UPB7-F1
#
_entry.id   AF-A0A957UPB7-F1
#
_cell.length_a   1.000
_cell.length_b   1.000
_cell.length_c   1.000
_cell.angle_alpha   90.00
_cell.angle_beta   90.00
_cell.angle_gamma   90.00
#
_symmetry.space_group_name_H-M   'P 1'
#
loop_
_entity.id
_entity.type
_entity.pdbx_description
1 polymer ?
#
loop_
_entity_poly.entity_id
_entity_poly.type
_entity_poly.pdbx_seq_one_letter_code
_entity_poly.pdbx_strand_id
1 'polypeptide(L)'
;PMDFRQPTRIGERIDQPHEQLQRGGGYDHNWVLNGLAGEMRHAATVSEPTSGRRMDVSTTQPGIQFYCGNMMPEQITGKGGNVYPRRGGLCLETQNFPDAVNQPTFPSPVLRPGERYAQSTLFRFGR
;
A
#
# COMPACT_ATOMS: atom_id res chain seq x y z
N PRO A 1 3.07 12.74 9.43
CA PRO A 1 3.07 12.44 7.98
C PRO A 1 2.32 11.17 7.52
N MET A 2 1.96 10.24 8.43
CA MET A 2 1.37 8.93 8.08
C MET A 2 -0.17 8.92 8.00
N ASP A 3 -0.83 10.02 8.36
CA ASP A 3 -2.29 10.11 8.31
C ASP A 3 -2.78 10.48 6.90
N PHE A 4 -3.36 9.48 6.23
CA PHE A 4 -4.00 9.59 4.92
C PHE A 4 -5.53 9.45 4.99
N ARG A 5 -6.15 9.59 6.17
CA ARG A 5 -7.62 9.57 6.31
C ARG A 5 -8.28 10.74 5.60
N GLN A 6 -7.53 11.83 5.41
CA GLN A 6 -7.87 12.92 4.52
C GLN A 6 -6.98 12.86 3.26
N PRO A 7 -7.55 13.03 2.06
CA PRO A 7 -6.76 13.04 0.82
C PRO A 7 -5.60 14.02 0.92
N THR A 8 -4.39 13.52 0.70
CA THR A 8 -3.15 14.29 0.79
C THR A 8 -2.26 13.90 -0.38
N ARG A 9 -1.59 14.87 -1.00
CA ARG A 9 -0.63 14.56 -2.06
C ARG A 9 0.52 13.74 -1.47
N ILE A 10 0.83 12.58 -2.05
CA ILE A 10 1.87 11.66 -1.55
C ILE A 10 3.20 12.40 -1.30
N GLY A 11 3.63 13.24 -2.24
CA GLY A 11 4.89 13.99 -2.13
C GLY A 11 4.90 15.14 -1.11
N GLU A 12 3.76 15.53 -0.54
CA GLU A 12 3.67 16.69 0.38
C GLU A 12 4.42 16.46 1.69
N ARG A 13 4.44 15.22 2.17
CA ARG A 13 4.95 14.88 3.51
C ARG A 13 6.03 13.79 3.52
N ILE A 14 6.39 13.28 2.34
CA ILE A 14 7.24 12.10 2.16
C ILE A 14 8.68 12.28 2.67
N ASP A 15 9.18 13.52 2.72
CA ASP A 15 10.53 13.85 3.17
C ASP A 15 10.53 14.65 4.49
N GLN A 16 9.42 14.66 5.23
CA GLN A 16 9.38 15.28 6.57
C GLN A 16 10.37 14.61 7.54
N PRO A 17 10.90 15.33 8.54
CA PRO A 17 11.82 14.79 9.53
C PRO A 17 11.10 13.86 10.52
N HIS A 18 10.74 12.67 10.03
CA HIS A 18 10.04 11.63 10.77
C HIS A 18 10.84 10.34 10.66
N GLU A 19 11.17 9.73 11.80
CA GLU A 19 12.08 8.58 11.90
C GLU A 19 11.73 7.46 10.90
N GLN A 20 10.45 7.09 10.82
CA GLN A 20 10.00 6.02 9.91
C GLN A 20 10.19 6.38 8.42
N LEU A 21 10.01 7.65 8.03
CA LEU A 21 10.25 8.07 6.64
C LEU A 21 11.73 8.05 6.30
N GLN A 22 12.60 8.42 7.24
CA GLN A 22 14.04 8.36 7.05
C GLN A 22 14.52 6.92 6.88
N ARG A 23 14.01 5.99 7.70
CA ARG A 23 14.32 4.56 7.61
C ARG A 23 13.83 3.95 6.28
N GLY A 24 12.63 4.31 5.84
CA GLY A 24 12.04 3.79 4.60
C GLY A 24 12.48 4.51 3.32
N GLY A 25 13.21 5.62 3.43
CA GLY A 25 13.50 6.51 2.29
C GLY A 25 12.24 7.12 1.68
N GLY A 26 11.17 7.25 2.45
CA GLY A 26 9.80 7.57 2.04
C GLY A 26 8.78 6.63 2.71
N TYR A 27 7.62 6.44 2.08
CA TYR A 27 6.64 5.47 2.55
C TYR A 27 7.00 4.06 2.07
N ASP A 28 7.22 3.17 3.02
CA ASP A 28 7.33 1.73 2.82
C ASP A 28 6.81 1.02 4.08
N HIS A 29 5.51 1.20 4.36
CA HIS A 29 4.90 0.76 5.62
C HIS A 29 3.59 0.04 5.39
N ASN A 30 3.24 -0.83 6.34
CA ASN A 30 1.93 -1.46 6.41
C ASN A 30 0.97 -0.56 7.21
N TRP A 31 -0.09 -0.07 6.57
CA TRP A 31 -1.22 0.53 7.26
C TRP A 31 -2.18 -0.54 7.74
N VAL A 32 -2.56 -0.46 9.02
CA VAL A 32 -3.62 -1.28 9.61
C VAL A 32 -4.97 -0.72 9.16
N LEU A 33 -5.79 -1.56 8.53
CA LEU A 33 -7.10 -1.15 8.02
C LEU A 33 -8.15 -1.24 9.12
N ASN A 34 -9.01 -0.21 9.21
CA ASN A 34 -10.18 -0.24 10.06
C ASN A 34 -11.19 -1.30 9.59
N GLY A 35 -12.03 -1.77 10.51
CA GLY A 35 -13.08 -2.77 10.24
C GLY A 35 -12.59 -4.21 10.43
N LEU A 36 -13.49 -5.17 10.19
CA LEU A 36 -13.24 -6.59 10.44
C LEU A 36 -12.48 -7.25 9.29
N ALA A 37 -11.35 -7.89 9.58
CA ALA A 37 -10.62 -8.72 8.63
C ALA A 37 -11.49 -9.91 8.16
N GLY A 38 -11.37 -10.28 6.88
CA GLY A 38 -12.23 -11.27 6.24
C GLY A 38 -13.44 -10.68 5.51
N GLU A 39 -13.93 -9.51 5.93
CA GLU A 39 -14.98 -8.77 5.23
C GLU A 39 -14.39 -7.81 4.20
N MET A 40 -14.99 -7.77 3.01
CA MET A 40 -14.58 -6.85 1.94
C MET A 40 -14.86 -5.41 2.37
N ARG A 41 -13.81 -4.58 2.42
CA ARG A 41 -13.92 -3.17 2.83
C ARG A 41 -12.94 -2.27 2.08
N HIS A 42 -13.27 -0.99 2.03
CA HIS A 42 -12.43 0.02 1.39
C HIS A 42 -11.11 0.16 2.16
N ALA A 43 -9.98 0.12 1.43
CA ALA A 43 -8.64 0.20 1.98
C ALA A 43 -7.95 1.53 1.63
N ALA A 44 -8.02 1.94 0.37
CA ALA A 44 -7.37 3.15 -0.11
C ALA A 44 -8.01 3.68 -1.40
N THR A 45 -7.84 4.98 -1.63
CA THR A 45 -8.11 5.64 -2.91
C THR A 45 -6.83 6.29 -3.39
N VAL A 46 -6.46 6.08 -4.66
CA VAL A 46 -5.43 6.86 -5.36
C VAL A 46 -6.10 7.63 -6.48
N SER A 47 -5.82 8.92 -6.58
CA SER A 47 -6.35 9.79 -7.64
C SER A 47 -5.25 10.66 -8.22
N GLU A 48 -5.37 10.98 -9.51
CA GLU A 48 -4.48 11.88 -10.23
C GLU A 48 -5.32 13.01 -10.84
N PRO A 49 -5.18 14.26 -10.34
CA PRO A 49 -6.14 15.32 -10.64
C PRO A 49 -6.07 15.84 -12.08
N THR A 50 -4.94 15.71 -12.79
CA THR A 50 -4.78 16.24 -14.16
C THR A 50 -5.59 15.45 -15.17
N SER A 51 -5.54 14.11 -15.08
CA SER A 51 -6.30 13.21 -15.93
C SER A 51 -7.66 12.82 -15.36
N GLY A 52 -7.89 13.08 -14.07
CA GLY A 52 -9.07 12.65 -13.31
C GLY A 52 -9.08 11.16 -12.98
N ARG A 53 -8.05 10.38 -13.34
CA ARG A 53 -8.05 8.93 -13.08
C ARG A 53 -8.08 8.64 -11.59
N ARG A 54 -8.90 7.68 -11.20
CA ARG A 54 -9.05 7.20 -9.82
C ARG A 54 -8.96 5.67 -9.78
N MET A 55 -8.33 5.16 -8.73
CA MET A 55 -8.33 3.74 -8.37
C MET A 55 -8.74 3.59 -6.90
N ASP A 56 -9.84 2.89 -6.66
CA ASP A 56 -10.26 2.46 -5.33
C ASP A 56 -9.81 1.01 -5.09
N VAL A 57 -9.21 0.77 -3.93
CA VAL A 57 -8.80 -0.55 -3.46
C VAL A 57 -9.73 -0.98 -2.35
N SER A 58 -10.33 -2.16 -2.49
CA SER A 58 -11.04 -2.84 -1.40
C SER A 58 -10.43 -4.21 -1.16
N THR A 59 -10.42 -4.69 0.07
CA THR A 59 -9.81 -5.99 0.40
C THR A 59 -10.47 -6.65 1.60
N THR A 60 -10.29 -7.97 1.72
CA THR A 60 -10.58 -8.73 2.93
C THR A 60 -9.38 -8.77 3.89
N GLN A 61 -8.18 -8.40 3.44
CA GLN A 61 -6.95 -8.43 4.25
C GLN A 61 -6.96 -7.41 5.41
N PRO A 62 -6.23 -7.65 6.51
CA PRO A 62 -6.18 -6.73 7.65
C PRO A 62 -5.30 -5.49 7.39
N GLY A 63 -4.34 -5.56 6.46
CA GLY A 63 -3.38 -4.49 6.19
C GLY A 63 -3.20 -4.19 4.71
N ILE A 64 -2.55 -3.05 4.46
CA ILE A 64 -2.08 -2.65 3.13
C ILE A 64 -0.67 -2.07 3.24
N GLN A 65 0.30 -2.69 2.56
CA GLN A 65 1.62 -2.10 2.38
C GLN A 65 1.51 -1.00 1.33
N PHE A 66 1.94 0.21 1.69
CA PHE A 66 2.13 1.30 0.75
C PHE A 66 3.61 1.56 0.59
N TYR A 67 4.12 1.19 -0.58
CA TYR A 67 5.47 1.47 -1.05
C TYR A 67 5.40 2.50 -2.18
N CYS A 68 6.11 3.62 -2.02
CA CYS A 68 6.09 4.72 -2.99
C CYS A 68 7.31 4.74 -3.93
N GLY A 69 7.94 3.59 -4.21
CA GLY A 69 9.00 3.51 -5.22
C GLY A 69 10.35 4.05 -4.75
N ASN A 70 10.64 4.03 -3.44
CA ASN A 70 11.83 4.66 -2.85
C ASN A 70 13.16 4.09 -3.36
N MET A 71 13.19 2.79 -3.69
CA MET A 71 14.37 2.08 -4.16
C MET A 71 14.44 1.98 -5.69
N MET A 72 13.53 2.65 -6.41
CA MET A 72 13.64 2.76 -7.86
C MET A 72 14.88 3.60 -8.20
N PRO A 73 15.77 3.12 -9.09
CA PRO A 73 16.82 3.93 -9.68
C PRO A 73 16.27 5.23 -10.26
N GLU A 74 17.13 6.25 -10.35
CA GLU A 74 16.76 7.56 -10.91
C GLU A 74 16.28 7.45 -12.37
N GLN A 75 16.75 6.45 -13.11
CA GLN A 75 16.34 6.19 -14.49
C GLN A 75 16.25 4.68 -14.75
N ILE A 76 15.04 4.17 -14.97
CA ILE A 76 14.81 2.84 -15.54
C ILE A 76 14.14 3.02 -16.89
N THR A 77 14.72 2.46 -17.96
CA THR A 77 14.03 2.39 -19.26
C THR A 77 12.95 1.32 -19.21
N GLY A 78 11.70 1.76 -19.29
CA GLY A 78 10.49 0.96 -19.20
C GLY A 78 9.80 0.69 -20.54
N LYS A 79 8.52 0.32 -20.46
CA LYS A 79 7.70 -0.01 -21.63
C LYS A 79 7.55 1.19 -22.57
N GLY A 80 7.69 0.94 -23.87
CA GLY A 80 7.58 1.97 -24.91
C GLY A 80 8.71 2.99 -24.88
N GLY A 81 9.86 2.67 -24.28
CA GLY A 81 11.00 3.59 -24.14
C GLY A 81 10.82 4.67 -23.09
N ASN A 82 9.73 4.65 -22.31
CA ASN A 82 9.49 5.62 -21.24
C ASN A 82 10.48 5.41 -20.09
N VAL A 83 11.02 6.50 -19.55
CA VAL A 83 11.86 6.45 -18.34
C VAL A 83 10.96 6.47 -17.10
N TYR A 84 11.12 5.50 -16.22
CA TYR A 84 10.53 5.49 -14.89
C TYR A 84 11.51 6.13 -13.91
N PRO A 85 11.21 7.31 -13.35
CA PRO A 85 12.08 7.96 -12.39
C PRO A 85 11.97 7.28 -11.02
N ARG A 86 12.89 7.63 -10.12
CA ARG A 86 12.75 7.33 -8.68
C ARG A 86 11.39 7.83 -8.18
N ARG A 87 10.67 6.99 -7.42
CA ARG A 87 9.27 7.25 -6.99
C ARG A 87 8.28 7.50 -8.14
N GLY A 88 8.58 7.00 -9.34
CA GLY A 88 7.72 7.09 -10.53
C GLY A 88 6.54 6.11 -10.53
N GLY A 89 6.45 5.24 -9.52
CA GLY A 89 5.36 4.30 -9.31
C GLY A 89 5.11 4.07 -7.83
N LEU A 90 3.97 3.46 -7.52
CA LEU A 90 3.61 3.04 -6.17
C LEU A 90 2.97 1.65 -6.16
N CYS A 91 3.02 1.01 -5.02
CA CYS A 91 2.36 -0.26 -4.74
C CYS A 91 1.33 -0.09 -3.60
N LEU A 92 0.24 -0.86 -3.70
CA LEU A 92 -0.81 -0.97 -2.70
C LEU A 92 -1.07 -2.46 -2.47
N GLU A 93 -0.25 -3.05 -1.61
CA GLU A 93 -0.15 -4.51 -1.44
C GLU A 93 -1.02 -4.91 -0.26
N THR A 94 -2.21 -5.41 -0.54
CA THR A 94 -3.16 -5.85 0.50
C THR A 94 -2.73 -7.20 1.06
N GLN A 95 -2.55 -7.29 2.37
CA GLN A 95 -1.92 -8.45 2.99
C GLN A 95 -2.18 -8.54 4.49
N ASN A 96 -1.71 -9.64 5.09
CA ASN A 96 -1.53 -9.71 6.53
C ASN A 96 -0.33 -8.84 6.95
N PHE A 97 -0.21 -8.52 8.23
CA PHE A 97 0.88 -7.67 8.71
C PHE A 97 2.24 -8.35 8.48
N PRO A 98 3.25 -7.59 8.01
CA PRO A 98 4.63 -8.08 8.00
C PRO A 98 5.03 -8.58 9.40
N ASP A 99 5.85 -9.62 9.44
CA ASP A 99 6.34 -10.24 10.68
C ASP A 99 5.26 -10.88 11.59
N ALA A 100 4.01 -11.03 11.12
CA ALA A 100 2.91 -11.58 11.93
C ALA A 100 3.17 -12.99 12.52
N VAL A 101 4.08 -13.77 11.95
CA VAL A 101 4.46 -15.08 12.49
C VAL A 101 5.24 -14.97 13.81
N ASN A 102 5.94 -13.86 14.03
CA ASN A 102 6.76 -13.59 15.21
C ASN A 102 6.09 -12.61 16.19
N GLN A 103 4.90 -12.09 15.85
CA GLN A 103 4.17 -11.11 16.65
C GLN A 103 2.85 -11.72 17.16
N PRO A 104 2.80 -12.27 18.40
CA PRO A 104 1.63 -13.01 18.90
C PRO A 104 0.32 -12.22 18.95
N THR A 105 0.39 -10.88 18.94
CA THR A 105 -0.77 -9.99 18.94
C THR A 105 -1.30 -9.67 17.53
N PHE A 106 -0.59 -10.07 16.49
CA PHE A 106 -1.00 -9.86 15.09
C PHE A 106 -1.93 -10.99 14.62
N PRO A 107 -2.74 -10.76 13.56
CA PRO A 107 -3.54 -11.83 12.97
C PRO A 107 -2.62 -12.97 12.53
N SER A 108 -2.91 -14.20 12.94
CA SER A 108 -2.05 -15.33 12.64
C SER A 108 -1.94 -15.56 11.12
N PRO A 109 -0.73 -15.69 10.56
CA PRO A 109 -0.54 -16.04 9.16
C PRO A 109 -0.54 -17.55 8.90
N VAL A 110 -0.70 -18.38 9.95
CA VAL A 110 -0.55 -19.84 9.86
C VAL A 110 -1.80 -20.48 9.27
N LEU A 111 -1.61 -21.28 8.22
CA LEU A 111 -2.62 -22.18 7.67
C LEU A 111 -2.28 -23.62 8.04
N ARG A 112 -3.20 -24.34 8.69
CA ARG A 112 -3.01 -25.75 9.09
C ARG A 112 -3.55 -26.72 8.05
N PRO A 113 -3.10 -28.00 8.08
CA PRO A 113 -3.67 -29.03 7.22
C PRO A 113 -5.19 -29.11 7.37
N GLY A 114 -5.90 -29.15 6.24
CA GLY A 114 -7.37 -29.19 6.20
C GLY A 114 -8.05 -27.82 6.28
N GLU A 115 -7.35 -26.75 6.65
CA GLU A 115 -7.90 -25.39 6.61
C GLU A 115 -7.87 -24.82 5.19
N ARG A 116 -8.83 -23.94 4.88
CA ARG A 116 -8.88 -23.21 3.62
C ARG A 116 -8.49 -21.76 3.83
N TYR A 117 -7.46 -21.32 3.11
CA TYR A 117 -7.15 -19.90 2.99
C TYR A 117 -7.92 -19.27 1.82
N ALA A 118 -8.52 -18.11 2.06
CA ALA A 118 -9.14 -17.31 1.02
C ALA A 118 -8.95 -15.82 1.33
N GLN A 119 -8.66 -15.05 0.29
CA GLN A 119 -8.64 -13.59 0.36
C GLN A 119 -9.12 -12.99 -0.96
N SER A 120 -9.52 -11.72 -0.93
CA SER A 120 -9.89 -11.00 -2.13
C SER A 120 -9.45 -9.55 -2.06
N THR A 121 -8.99 -9.05 -3.20
CA THR A 121 -8.67 -7.64 -3.40
C THR A 121 -9.28 -7.18 -4.71
N LEU A 122 -10.00 -6.06 -4.63
CA LEU A 122 -10.71 -5.45 -5.73
C LEU A 122 -10.07 -4.11 -6.05
N PHE A 123 -9.63 -3.96 -7.30
CA PHE A 123 -9.21 -2.69 -7.88
C PHE A 123 -10.32 -2.17 -8.78
N ARG A 124 -10.94 -1.06 -8.40
CA ARG A 124 -11.97 -0.38 -9.20
C ARG A 124 -11.37 0.88 -9.81
N PHE A 125 -11.39 0.96 -11.13
CA PHE A 125 -10.91 2.12 -11.87
C PHE A 125 -12.08 3.00 -12.30
N GLY A 126 -11.88 4.31 -12.21
CA GLY A 126 -12.89 5.32 -12.57
C GLY A 126 -12.26 6.66 -12.92
N ARG A 127 -13.13 7.65 -13.08
CA ARG A 127 -12.79 9.07 -13.19
C ARG A 127 -13.60 9.87 -12.18
#